data_AF-A0A7S3EWA2-F1
#
_entry.id   AF-A0A7S3EWA2-F1
#
_cell.length_a   1.000
_cell.length_b   1.000
_cell.length_c   1.000
_cell.angle_alpha   90.00
_cell.angle_beta   90.00
_cell.angle_gamma   90.00
#
_symmetry.space_group_name_H-M   'P 1'
#
loop_
_entity.id
_entity.type
_entity.pdbx_description
1 polymer ?
#
loop_
_entity_poly.entity_id
_entity_poly.type
_entity_poly.pdbx_seq_one_letter_code
_entity_poly.pdbx_strand_id
1 'polypeptide(L)'
;DGGHMWVIEDDTAFVGDIRAALTAYRDHKADLVSVMLPHPYIDNQWWLYVNRGFGALFPGPPVHKWEHVERYSSALLLKLEQLLRRGAAAYGEVFASTVCARMSWCLLTDLRDGQLVDPGGSSYADSQPITRKRLESLVRLVSRAPAGSRSRWVHSVKNGCQLLAITRCFAKGTAGGCGTYFAHPTRKQHTASAS
;
A
#
# COMPACT_ATOMS: atom_id res chain seq x y z
N ASP A 1 12.28 -26.41 -2.21
CA ASP A 1 11.21 -25.67 -1.52
C ASP A 1 11.31 -24.18 -1.79
N GLY A 2 10.24 -23.56 -2.28
CA GLY A 2 10.21 -22.13 -2.54
C GLY A 2 10.08 -21.36 -1.22
N GLY A 3 11.13 -20.65 -0.82
CA GLY A 3 11.13 -19.80 0.37
C GLY A 3 10.28 -18.55 0.16
N HIS A 4 9.94 -17.91 1.28
CA HIS A 4 9.35 -16.57 1.29
C HIS A 4 10.17 -15.66 2.20
N MET A 5 10.23 -14.38 1.85
CA MET A 5 10.94 -13.34 2.61
C MET A 5 9.99 -12.20 2.91
N TRP A 6 9.95 -11.76 4.17
CA TRP A 6 9.32 -10.51 4.54
C TRP A 6 10.33 -9.37 4.46
N VAL A 7 9.92 -8.27 3.85
CA VAL A 7 10.62 -6.98 3.83
C VAL A 7 9.77 -6.01 4.62
N ILE A 8 10.37 -5.39 5.64
CA ILE A 8 9.72 -4.43 6.51
C ILE A 8 10.59 -3.18 6.50
N GLU A 9 10.02 -2.04 6.12
CA GLU A 9 10.71 -0.75 6.15
C GLU A 9 10.98 -0.28 7.59
N ASP A 10 12.02 0.53 7.74
CA ASP A 10 12.48 1.05 9.03
C ASP A 10 11.51 2.05 9.66
N ASP A 11 10.68 2.68 8.85
CA ASP A 11 9.63 3.62 9.26
C ASP A 11 8.26 2.95 9.51
N THR A 12 8.25 1.61 9.59
CA THR A 12 7.08 0.82 9.91
C THR A 12 7.08 0.35 11.37
N ALA A 13 5.92 0.47 12.02
CA ALA A 13 5.65 -0.13 13.32
C ALA A 13 4.56 -1.20 13.22
N PHE A 14 4.61 -2.22 14.08
CA PHE A 14 3.51 -3.16 14.27
C PHE A 14 2.95 -3.04 15.67
N VAL A 15 1.62 -3.12 15.81
CA VAL A 15 1.00 -3.15 17.13
C VAL A 15 0.22 -4.44 17.30
N GLY A 16 0.62 -5.23 18.28
CA GLY A 16 0.07 -6.55 18.57
C GLY A 16 1.14 -7.62 18.52
N ASP A 17 0.74 -8.86 18.29
CA ASP A 17 1.67 -9.97 18.08
C ASP A 17 2.08 -10.07 16.61
N ILE A 18 3.31 -9.61 16.32
CA ILE A 18 3.87 -9.69 14.97
C ILE A 18 3.96 -11.13 14.47
N ARG A 19 4.19 -12.11 15.36
CA ARG A 19 4.26 -13.52 14.97
C ARG A 19 2.91 -13.98 14.43
N ALA A 20 1.80 -13.62 15.08
CA ALA A 20 0.47 -13.96 14.62
C ALA A 20 0.19 -13.39 13.22
N ALA A 21 0.56 -12.13 12.98
CA ALA A 21 0.40 -11.49 11.68
C ALA A 21 1.21 -12.17 10.56
N LEU A 22 2.47 -12.51 10.83
CA LEU A 22 3.32 -13.19 9.84
C LEU A 22 2.88 -14.64 9.61
N THR A 23 2.40 -15.33 10.66
CA THR A 23 1.96 -16.73 10.58
C THR A 23 0.66 -16.87 9.77
N ALA A 24 -0.20 -15.85 9.76
CA ALA A 24 -1.42 -15.85 8.92
C ALA A 24 -1.12 -16.06 7.42
N TYR A 25 0.09 -15.72 6.97
CA TYR A 25 0.53 -15.91 5.59
C TYR A 25 1.54 -17.04 5.40
N ARG A 26 1.83 -17.84 6.43
CA ARG A 26 2.84 -18.92 6.36
C ARG A 26 2.55 -19.88 5.21
N ASP A 27 1.29 -20.29 5.09
CA ASP A 27 0.85 -21.30 4.12
C ASP A 27 0.25 -20.65 2.86
N HIS A 28 0.25 -19.31 2.77
CA HIS A 28 -0.30 -18.54 1.65
C HIS A 28 0.56 -18.71 0.40
N LYS A 29 -0.09 -18.98 -0.75
CA LYS A 29 0.57 -19.25 -2.04
C LYS A 29 0.94 -18.01 -2.84
N ALA A 30 0.81 -16.82 -2.25
CA ALA A 30 1.04 -15.57 -2.95
C ALA A 30 2.55 -15.33 -3.13
N ASP A 31 2.96 -15.05 -4.36
CA ASP A 31 4.31 -14.65 -4.68
C ASP A 31 4.62 -13.23 -4.23
N LEU A 32 3.59 -12.36 -4.21
CA LEU A 32 3.66 -11.02 -3.64
C LEU A 32 2.49 -10.78 -2.70
N VAL A 33 2.78 -10.44 -1.45
CA VAL A 33 1.83 -9.83 -0.52
C VAL A 33 2.29 -8.40 -0.26
N SER A 34 1.46 -7.42 -0.55
CA SER A 34 1.74 -6.00 -0.28
C SER A 34 0.42 -5.22 -0.28
N VAL A 35 0.42 -3.96 0.12
CA VAL A 35 -0.77 -3.09 0.05
C VAL A 35 -0.84 -2.48 -1.34
N MET A 36 -1.82 -2.91 -2.14
CA MET A 36 -2.03 -2.33 -3.47
C MET A 36 -2.73 -0.99 -3.33
N LEU A 37 -2.13 0.09 -3.79
CA LEU A 37 -2.76 1.40 -3.67
C LEU A 37 -2.66 2.16 -4.99
N PRO A 38 -3.67 2.09 -5.88
CA PRO A 38 -3.68 2.97 -7.04
C PRO A 38 -3.62 4.44 -6.57
N HIS A 39 -2.74 5.23 -7.18
CA HIS A 39 -2.55 6.62 -6.84
C HIS A 39 -2.65 7.48 -8.11
N PRO A 40 -3.65 8.39 -8.22
CA PRO A 40 -3.91 9.12 -9.46
C PRO A 40 -2.71 9.88 -10.03
N TYR A 41 -1.81 10.36 -9.17
CA TYR A 41 -0.58 11.02 -9.62
C TYR A 41 0.37 10.06 -10.35
N ILE A 42 0.55 8.85 -9.81
CA ILE A 42 1.40 7.83 -10.42
C ILE A 42 0.73 7.32 -11.69
N ASP A 43 -0.57 7.09 -11.69
CA ASP A 43 -1.31 6.67 -12.88
C ASP A 43 -1.17 7.69 -14.03
N ASN A 44 -1.16 8.99 -13.71
CA ASN A 44 -1.02 10.06 -14.69
C ASN A 44 0.42 10.40 -15.07
N GLN A 45 1.42 9.93 -14.33
CA GLN A 45 2.84 10.26 -14.56
C GLN A 45 3.75 9.03 -14.47
N TRP A 46 3.22 7.83 -14.74
CA TRP A 46 3.90 6.57 -14.47
C TRP A 46 5.23 6.43 -15.21
N TRP A 47 5.39 7.09 -16.35
CA TRP A 47 6.63 7.08 -17.12
C TRP A 47 7.81 7.69 -16.37
N LEU A 48 7.57 8.51 -15.33
CA LEU A 48 8.62 9.04 -14.46
C LEU A 48 9.17 7.99 -13.48
N TYR A 49 8.42 6.91 -13.28
CA TYR A 49 8.71 5.87 -12.28
C TYR A 49 9.32 4.61 -12.90
N VAL A 50 9.55 4.62 -14.21
CA VAL A 50 10.08 3.47 -14.95
C VAL A 50 11.15 3.92 -15.92
N ASN A 51 12.14 3.07 -16.18
CA ASN A 51 13.08 3.30 -17.27
C ASN A 51 12.55 2.73 -18.60
N ARG A 52 13.23 3.08 -19.70
CA ARG A 52 12.85 2.60 -21.05
C ARG A 52 12.83 1.07 -21.16
N GLY A 53 13.79 0.38 -20.53
CA GLY A 53 13.87 -1.07 -20.56
C GLY A 53 12.66 -1.74 -19.89
N PHE A 54 12.21 -1.18 -18.76
CA PHE A 54 11.02 -1.63 -18.07
C PHE A 54 9.76 -1.37 -18.89
N GLY A 55 9.59 -0.15 -19.41
CA GLY A 55 8.41 0.21 -20.22
C GLY A 55 8.28 -0.60 -21.52
N ALA A 56 9.40 -1.07 -22.09
CA ALA A 56 9.38 -1.96 -23.25
C ALA A 56 8.88 -3.38 -22.91
N LEU A 57 9.20 -3.88 -21.71
CA LEU A 57 8.78 -5.22 -21.25
C LEU A 57 7.34 -5.22 -20.70
N PHE A 58 6.93 -4.13 -20.06
CA PHE A 58 5.63 -4.00 -19.41
C PHE A 58 4.93 -2.72 -19.89
N PRO A 59 4.35 -2.73 -21.10
CA PRO A 59 3.71 -1.56 -21.66
C PRO A 59 2.43 -1.18 -20.89
N GLY A 60 2.20 0.13 -20.80
CA GLY A 60 1.02 0.73 -20.17
C GLY A 60 1.22 1.07 -18.69
N PRO A 61 0.15 1.52 -18.01
CA PRO A 61 0.22 1.91 -16.61
C PRO A 61 0.69 0.75 -15.71
N PRO A 62 1.62 1.01 -14.77
CA PRO A 62 2.08 0.03 -13.80
C PRO A 62 1.03 -0.26 -12.73
N VAL A 63 1.29 -1.30 -11.94
CA VAL A 63 0.58 -1.55 -10.68
C VAL A 63 1.38 -0.92 -9.55
N HIS A 64 0.75 -0.03 -8.79
CA HIS A 64 1.37 0.66 -7.66
C HIS A 64 1.03 -0.01 -6.33
N LYS A 65 2.03 -0.09 -5.44
CA LYS A 65 1.93 -0.62 -4.08
C LYS A 65 2.55 0.35 -3.08
N TRP A 66 2.16 0.26 -1.82
CA TRP A 66 2.92 0.89 -0.74
C TRP A 66 4.15 0.06 -0.40
N GLU A 67 5.30 0.72 -0.36
CA GLU A 67 6.52 0.16 0.23
C GLU A 67 6.44 0.34 1.74
N HIS A 68 6.17 -0.75 2.45
CA HIS A 68 6.22 -0.76 3.92
C HIS A 68 6.40 -2.17 4.48
N VAL A 69 5.48 -3.07 4.17
CA VAL A 69 5.42 -4.43 4.67
C VAL A 69 5.03 -5.33 3.53
N GLU A 70 5.96 -6.17 3.14
CA GLU A 70 5.85 -6.92 1.90
C GLU A 70 6.38 -8.33 2.10
N ARG A 71 5.74 -9.29 1.44
CA ARG A 71 6.21 -10.67 1.39
C ARG A 71 6.46 -11.07 -0.05
N TYR A 72 7.64 -11.60 -0.30
CA TYR A 72 8.09 -12.05 -1.61
C TYR A 72 8.33 -13.55 -1.60
N SER A 73 7.92 -14.27 -2.65
CA SER A 73 8.44 -15.61 -2.91
C SER A 73 9.86 -15.52 -3.48
N SER A 74 10.67 -16.56 -3.24
CA SER A 74 12.00 -16.66 -3.85
C SER A 74 11.94 -16.65 -5.38
N ALA A 75 10.88 -17.22 -5.97
CA ALA A 75 10.69 -17.21 -7.43
C ALA A 75 10.52 -15.79 -7.97
N LEU A 76 9.73 -14.95 -7.28
CA LEU A 76 9.60 -13.54 -7.62
C LEU A 76 10.92 -12.79 -7.46
N LEU A 77 11.63 -12.96 -6.35
CA LEU A 77 12.92 -12.27 -6.13
C LEU A 77 13.94 -12.60 -7.24
N LEU A 78 14.07 -13.88 -7.60
CA LEU A 78 14.95 -14.29 -8.70
C LEU A 78 14.52 -13.69 -10.05
N LYS A 79 13.21 -13.54 -10.28
CA LYS A 79 12.72 -12.90 -11.50
C LYS A 79 13.03 -11.41 -11.52
N LEU A 80 12.84 -10.70 -10.40
CA LEU A 80 13.16 -9.29 -10.27
C LEU A 80 14.65 -9.05 -10.50
N GLU A 81 15.51 -9.87 -9.91
CA GLU A 81 16.96 -9.82 -10.15
C GLU A 81 17.30 -10.03 -11.63
N GLN A 82 16.70 -11.02 -12.29
CA GLN A 82 16.91 -11.27 -13.71
C GLN A 82 16.54 -10.07 -14.57
N LEU A 83 15.42 -9.39 -14.26
CA LEU A 83 14.96 -8.21 -14.98
C LEU A 83 15.90 -7.01 -14.77
N LEU A 84 16.35 -6.79 -13.53
CA LEU A 84 17.34 -5.76 -13.19
C LEU A 84 18.64 -5.95 -13.98
N ARG A 85 19.16 -7.18 -14.02
CA ARG A 85 20.38 -7.52 -14.78
C ARG A 85 20.23 -7.28 -16.28
N ARG A 86 19.00 -7.27 -16.81
CA ARG A 86 18.68 -6.95 -18.21
C ARG A 86 18.42 -5.45 -18.45
N GLY A 87 18.63 -4.61 -17.43
CA GLY A 87 18.43 -3.17 -17.52
C GLY A 87 16.98 -2.72 -17.41
N ALA A 88 16.06 -3.58 -16.97
CA ALA A 88 14.69 -3.18 -16.65
C ALA A 88 14.64 -2.71 -15.19
N ALA A 89 14.37 -1.42 -14.98
CA ALA A 89 14.28 -0.82 -13.66
C ALA A 89 13.06 0.09 -13.55
N ALA A 90 12.46 0.07 -12.36
CA ALA A 90 11.39 0.96 -11.96
C ALA A 90 11.54 1.28 -10.47
N TYR A 91 10.85 2.32 -10.01
CA TYR A 91 10.70 2.62 -8.58
C TYR A 91 10.12 1.39 -7.86
N GLY A 92 10.53 1.14 -6.62
CA GLY A 92 10.18 -0.12 -5.97
C GLY A 92 8.68 -0.21 -5.63
N GLU A 93 7.99 0.94 -5.46
CA GLU A 93 6.52 1.04 -5.35
C GLU A 93 5.80 0.59 -6.63
N VAL A 94 6.51 0.46 -7.75
CA VAL A 94 5.97 0.06 -9.05
C VAL A 94 6.51 -1.30 -9.48
N PHE A 95 7.78 -1.57 -9.22
CA PHE A 95 8.52 -2.61 -9.92
C PHE A 95 7.96 -4.01 -9.63
N ALA A 96 7.96 -4.43 -8.37
CA ALA A 96 7.59 -5.80 -8.03
C ALA A 96 6.09 -6.08 -8.26
N SER A 97 5.22 -5.14 -7.90
CA SER A 97 3.77 -5.22 -8.12
C SER A 97 3.45 -5.35 -9.61
N THR A 98 4.08 -4.55 -10.46
CA THR A 98 3.86 -4.62 -11.91
C THR A 98 4.39 -5.93 -12.48
N VAL A 99 5.60 -6.36 -12.11
CA VAL A 99 6.15 -7.63 -12.59
C VAL A 99 5.23 -8.79 -12.20
N CYS A 100 4.79 -8.85 -10.95
CA CYS A 100 3.92 -9.91 -10.49
C CYS A 100 2.56 -9.88 -11.20
N ALA A 101 1.91 -8.70 -11.25
CA ALA A 101 0.61 -8.56 -11.90
C ALA A 101 0.62 -8.86 -13.41
N ARG A 102 1.78 -8.74 -14.08
CA ARG A 102 1.92 -8.99 -15.52
C ARG A 102 2.46 -10.39 -15.86
N MET A 103 2.76 -11.22 -14.87
CA MET A 103 3.23 -12.59 -15.10
C MET A 103 2.17 -13.62 -14.73
N SER A 104 1.86 -14.52 -15.66
CA SER A 104 0.79 -15.52 -15.50
C SER A 104 1.02 -16.51 -14.36
N TRP A 105 2.26 -16.68 -13.91
CA TRP A 105 2.62 -17.58 -12.82
C TRP A 105 2.61 -16.90 -11.45
N CYS A 106 2.60 -15.57 -11.38
CA CYS A 106 2.80 -14.84 -10.13
C CYS A 106 1.45 -14.51 -9.48
N LEU A 107 1.25 -14.97 -8.25
CA LEU A 107 0.05 -14.68 -7.48
C LEU A 107 0.24 -13.46 -6.58
N LEU A 108 -0.55 -12.42 -6.83
CA LEU A 108 -0.57 -11.21 -6.01
C LEU A 108 -1.71 -11.28 -4.98
N THR A 109 -1.46 -10.81 -3.76
CA THR A 109 -2.48 -10.68 -2.70
C THR A 109 -2.33 -9.36 -1.97
N ASP A 110 -3.48 -8.74 -1.65
CA ASP A 110 -3.50 -7.49 -0.92
C ASP A 110 -3.41 -7.75 0.59
N LEU A 111 -2.44 -7.11 1.26
CA LEU A 111 -2.27 -7.24 2.70
C LEU A 111 -3.49 -6.74 3.51
N ARG A 112 -4.30 -5.84 2.91
CA ARG A 112 -5.54 -5.33 3.51
C ARG A 112 -6.61 -6.41 3.64
N ASP A 113 -6.59 -7.44 2.80
CA ASP A 113 -7.54 -8.56 2.87
C ASP A 113 -7.38 -9.35 4.19
N GLY A 114 -6.15 -9.40 4.71
CA GLY A 114 -5.84 -9.98 6.01
C GLY A 114 -6.16 -9.06 7.20
N GLN A 115 -6.74 -7.87 6.97
CA GLN A 115 -7.02 -6.85 8.00
C GLN A 115 -5.79 -6.44 8.84
N LEU A 116 -4.59 -6.67 8.31
CA LEU A 116 -3.32 -6.33 8.96
C LEU A 116 -2.90 -4.88 8.69
N VAL A 117 -3.58 -4.20 7.78
CA VAL A 117 -3.42 -2.77 7.49
C VAL A 117 -4.81 -2.15 7.51
N ASP A 118 -4.88 -0.86 7.85
CA ASP A 118 -6.13 -0.12 7.77
C ASP A 118 -6.68 -0.08 6.32
N PRO A 119 -7.90 -0.59 6.09
CA PRO A 119 -8.48 -0.64 4.74
C PRO A 119 -8.71 0.76 4.13
N GLY A 120 -8.82 1.81 4.95
CA GLY A 120 -8.94 3.19 4.49
C GLY A 120 -7.62 3.84 4.05
N GLY A 121 -6.47 3.19 4.26
CA GLY A 121 -5.15 3.79 3.98
C GLY A 121 -4.86 5.02 4.86
N SER A 122 -5.52 5.14 6.01
CA SER A 122 -5.52 6.34 6.86
C SER A 122 -4.62 6.22 8.10
N SER A 123 -3.92 5.10 8.29
CA SER A 123 -3.21 4.84 9.54
C SER A 123 -1.77 5.40 9.57
N TYR A 124 -1.69 6.62 10.12
CA TYR A 124 -0.52 7.34 10.64
C TYR A 124 0.63 7.63 9.65
N ALA A 125 0.39 8.59 8.77
CA ALA A 125 1.43 9.35 8.10
C ALA A 125 2.32 10.09 9.12
N ASP A 126 3.61 9.75 9.21
CA ASP A 126 4.58 10.57 9.93
C ASP A 126 5.81 10.78 9.03
N SER A 127 5.90 11.94 8.41
CA SER A 127 6.99 12.23 7.47
C SER A 127 8.32 12.55 8.13
N GLN A 128 8.39 12.41 9.44
CA GLN A 128 9.53 12.79 10.25
C GLN A 128 10.14 11.53 10.85
N PRO A 129 11.47 11.49 11.03
CA PRO A 129 12.11 10.42 11.78
C PRO A 129 11.35 10.16 13.09
N ILE A 130 10.93 8.92 13.33
CA ILE A 130 10.15 8.58 14.51
C ILE A 130 11.05 8.75 15.74
N THR A 131 10.88 9.87 16.44
CA THR A 131 11.55 10.07 17.73
C THR A 131 11.04 9.07 18.76
N ARG A 132 11.84 8.74 19.78
CA ARG A 132 11.42 7.86 20.90
C ARG A 132 10.10 8.32 21.54
N LYS A 133 9.94 9.62 21.77
CA LYS A 133 8.70 10.22 22.32
C LYS A 133 7.50 10.01 21.39
N ARG A 134 7.73 10.07 20.08
CA ARG A 134 6.70 9.84 19.06
C ARG A 134 6.31 8.37 18.97
N LEU A 135 7.29 7.47 18.99
CA LEU A 135 7.07 6.02 19.10
C LEU A 135 6.23 5.69 20.35
N GLU A 136 6.58 6.23 21.52
CA GLU A 136 5.79 6.04 22.74
C GLU A 136 4.36 6.58 22.61
N SER A 137 4.16 7.68 21.88
CA SER A 137 2.84 8.23 21.57
C SER A 137 2.04 7.28 20.68
N LEU A 138 2.65 6.73 19.63
CA LEU A 138 2.04 5.74 18.74
C LEU A 138 1.65 4.47 19.51
N VAL A 139 2.57 3.94 20.31
CA VAL A 139 2.31 2.78 21.17
C VAL A 139 1.15 3.04 22.13
N ARG A 140 1.10 4.20 22.81
CA ARG A 140 -0.02 4.57 23.69
C ARG A 140 -1.34 4.69 22.94
N LEU A 141 -1.33 5.33 21.78
CA LEU A 141 -2.52 5.54 20.97
C LEU A 141 -3.11 4.20 20.51
N VAL A 142 -2.25 3.27 20.10
CA VAL A 142 -2.71 1.96 19.63
C VAL A 142 -3.04 1.02 20.79
N SER A 143 -2.39 1.17 21.95
CA SER A 143 -2.77 0.45 23.18
C SER A 143 -4.17 0.83 23.67
N ARG A 144 -4.62 2.06 23.36
CA ARG A 144 -5.97 2.58 23.64
C ARG A 144 -6.97 2.26 22.53
N ALA A 145 -6.51 1.73 21.41
CA ALA A 145 -7.39 1.40 20.30
C ALA A 145 -8.26 0.18 20.68
N PRO A 146 -9.53 0.12 20.20
CA PRO A 146 -10.47 -0.94 20.56
C PRO A 146 -9.87 -2.34 20.33
N ALA A 147 -10.28 -3.37 21.09
CA ALA A 147 -9.66 -4.70 21.01
C ALA A 147 -9.53 -5.26 19.58
N GLY A 148 -10.44 -4.91 18.65
CA GLY A 148 -10.39 -5.27 17.22
C GLY A 148 -9.38 -4.48 16.35
N SER A 149 -8.55 -3.64 16.94
CA SER A 149 -7.49 -2.87 16.26
C SER A 149 -6.07 -3.27 16.69
N ARG A 150 -5.97 -4.31 17.52
CA ARG A 150 -4.70 -4.98 17.87
C ARG A 150 -4.38 -5.97 16.75
N SER A 151 -3.14 -5.98 16.28
CA SER A 151 -2.59 -6.72 15.12
C SER A 151 -2.62 -5.96 13.80
N ARG A 152 -2.10 -4.73 13.79
CA ARG A 152 -2.00 -3.91 12.58
C ARG A 152 -0.61 -3.33 12.38
N TRP A 153 -0.20 -3.26 11.12
CA TRP A 153 0.91 -2.46 10.66
C TRP A 153 0.50 -0.99 10.62
N VAL A 154 1.41 -0.15 11.08
CA VAL A 154 1.33 1.30 11.09
C VAL A 154 2.52 1.79 10.29
N HIS A 155 2.27 2.51 9.21
CA HIS A 155 3.33 2.98 8.32
C HIS A 155 3.31 4.49 8.24
N SER A 156 4.50 5.05 8.36
CA SER A 156 4.72 6.46 8.14
C SER A 156 4.56 6.76 6.65
N VAL A 157 3.35 7.13 6.22
CA VAL A 157 3.19 7.72 4.88
C VAL A 157 3.97 9.02 4.87
N LYS A 158 5.11 9.04 4.17
CA LYS A 158 5.91 10.24 3.96
C LYS A 158 4.98 11.33 3.41
N ASN A 159 5.05 12.54 3.97
CA ASN A 159 4.25 13.73 3.59
C ASN A 159 4.62 14.24 2.18
N GLY A 160 4.55 13.35 1.19
CA GLY A 160 4.55 13.60 -0.23
C GLY A 160 3.28 13.06 -0.89
N CYS A 161 2.73 11.93 -0.43
CA CYS A 161 1.48 11.40 -0.98
C CYS A 161 0.26 12.24 -0.58
N GLN A 162 0.18 12.70 0.67
CA GLN A 162 -0.88 13.63 1.11
C GLN A 162 -0.61 15.08 0.70
N LEU A 163 0.64 15.51 0.62
CA LEU A 163 0.97 16.90 0.26
C LEU A 163 0.73 17.17 -1.24
N LEU A 164 0.90 16.18 -2.12
CA LEU A 164 0.45 16.26 -3.53
C LEU A 164 -1.08 16.24 -3.65
N ALA A 165 -1.81 15.63 -2.71
CA ALA A 165 -3.27 15.65 -2.66
C ALA A 165 -3.83 16.97 -2.09
N ILE A 166 -3.16 17.58 -1.11
CA ILE A 166 -3.64 18.77 -0.38
C ILE A 166 -3.17 20.09 -1.05
N THR A 167 -2.00 20.14 -1.68
CA THR A 167 -1.51 21.39 -2.33
C THR A 167 -2.34 21.84 -3.53
N ARG A 168 -3.20 21.00 -4.09
CA ARG A 168 -4.17 21.43 -5.13
C ARG A 168 -5.52 21.89 -4.59
N CYS A 169 -5.86 21.62 -3.33
CA CYS A 169 -7.07 22.19 -2.72
C CYS A 169 -6.90 23.67 -2.34
N PHE A 170 -5.66 24.18 -2.26
CA PHE A 170 -5.38 25.58 -1.94
C PHE A 170 -4.88 26.43 -3.12
N ALA A 171 -4.70 25.83 -4.31
CA ALA A 171 -4.21 26.54 -5.50
C ALA A 171 -5.34 27.10 -6.41
N LYS A 172 -6.60 27.04 -5.98
CA LYS A 172 -7.67 27.91 -6.49
C LYS A 172 -8.20 28.75 -5.34
N GLY A 173 -7.83 30.03 -5.39
CA GLY A 173 -8.03 30.97 -4.31
C GLY A 173 -9.50 31.29 -4.00
N THR A 174 -9.60 32.13 -2.97
CA THR A 174 -10.75 32.84 -2.41
C THR A 174 -11.50 32.15 -1.26
N ALA A 175 -11.11 32.61 -0.06
CA ALA A 175 -11.92 32.87 1.13
C ALA A 175 -13.22 32.09 1.31
N GLY A 176 -13.25 31.19 2.29
CA GLY A 176 -14.48 30.78 2.96
C GLY A 176 -14.54 29.31 3.37
N GLY A 177 -14.56 29.07 4.68
CA GLY A 177 -15.28 27.95 5.28
C GLY A 177 -14.67 26.56 5.17
N CYS A 178 -13.97 26.13 6.22
CA CYS A 178 -13.83 24.71 6.54
C CYS A 178 -15.20 24.21 7.04
N GLY A 179 -15.91 23.43 6.23
CA GLY A 179 -17.27 22.96 6.51
C GLY A 179 -17.48 21.48 6.18
N THR A 180 -17.59 20.68 7.24
CA THR A 180 -18.45 19.49 7.40
C THR A 180 -18.44 18.35 6.38
N TYR A 181 -17.96 17.20 6.88
CA TYR A 181 -18.46 15.83 6.66
C TYR A 181 -19.88 15.71 6.07
N PHE A 182 -20.05 14.95 4.98
CA PHE A 182 -21.26 14.21 4.56
C PHE A 182 -20.82 13.16 3.52
N ALA A 183 -21.44 12.02 3.28
CA ALA A 183 -22.30 11.08 4.01
C ALA A 183 -22.46 9.89 3.03
N HIS A 184 -22.57 8.67 3.55
CA HIS A 184 -22.97 7.51 2.75
C HIS A 184 -24.35 7.73 2.10
N PRO A 185 -24.58 7.19 0.89
CA PRO A 185 -25.92 6.75 0.50
C PRO A 185 -26.03 5.23 0.67
N THR A 186 -26.90 4.83 1.59
CA THR A 186 -27.43 3.47 1.68
C THR A 186 -28.30 3.14 0.48
N ARG A 187 -28.08 1.93 -0.04
CA ARG A 187 -28.85 1.26 -1.07
C ARG A 187 -30.26 0.93 -0.55
N LYS A 188 -31.32 1.23 -1.30
CA LYS A 188 -32.63 0.56 -1.16
C LYS A 188 -33.03 -0.06 -2.50
N GLN A 189 -33.22 -1.38 -2.46
CA GLN A 189 -33.97 -2.16 -3.44
C GLN A 189 -35.47 -2.08 -3.09
N HIS A 190 -36.36 -2.01 -4.09
CA HIS A 190 -37.33 -3.07 -4.47
C HIS A 190 -38.56 -2.53 -5.23
N THR A 191 -38.94 -3.32 -6.26
CA THR A 191 -40.29 -3.65 -6.78
C THR A 191 -41.21 -2.51 -7.29
N ALA A 192 -41.56 -2.44 -8.57
CA ALA A 192 -42.44 -3.28 -9.40
C ALA A 192 -43.93 -2.86 -9.38
N SER A 193 -44.47 -2.75 -10.61
CA SER A 193 -45.86 -2.94 -11.06
C SER A 193 -46.78 -1.72 -11.28
N ALA A 194 -47.09 -1.56 -12.58
CA ALA A 194 -48.39 -1.37 -13.22
C ALA A 194 -49.31 -0.19 -12.85
N SER A 195 -49.61 0.65 -13.84
CA SER A 195 -50.91 0.74 -14.53
C SER A 195 -50.70 1.45 -15.86
#